data_AF-A0A3L6JBV2-F1
#
_entry.id   AF-A0A3L6JBV2-F1
#
_cell.length_a   1.000
_cell.length_b   1.000
_cell.length_c   1.000
_cell.angle_alpha   90.00
_cell.angle_beta   90.00
_cell.angle_gamma   90.00
#
_symmetry.space_group_name_H-M   'P 1'
#
loop_
_entity.id
_entity.type
_entity.pdbx_description
1 polymer ?
#
loop_
_entity_poly.entity_id
_entity_poly.type
_entity_poly.pdbx_seq_one_letter_code
_entity_poly.pdbx_strand_id
1 'polypeptide(L)'
;MLLEKIRHHESSLGVAVGHLKNEKHLKKDELVRLSTKTRNKILAIQFLNPALIAGDLHILSAAQNAVNAWSEGYAISRGLDVEIAVYASGQRQIGPALESMGLRDNMISLALVIIGDDDSAVKDAFEELVHAVGREIHPSFPVSADKKRKIMEHFGINDTEIKAISDSDNPDEVLEALSRCVASRVSMVSIET
;
A
#
# COMPACT_ATOMS: atom_id res chain seq x y z
N MET A 1 10.84 -2.25 8.42
CA MET A 1 10.11 -2.87 7.30
C MET A 1 9.18 -3.89 7.89
N LEU A 2 7.97 -4.01 7.36
CA LEU A 2 7.14 -5.18 7.59
C LEU A 2 7.36 -6.14 6.41
N LEU A 3 7.79 -7.37 6.69
CA LEU A 3 7.95 -8.42 5.68
C LEU A 3 6.98 -9.55 6.03
N GLU A 4 6.04 -9.81 5.13
CA GLU A 4 4.97 -10.78 5.32
C GLU A 4 4.88 -11.72 4.12
N LYS A 5 4.12 -12.80 4.29
CA LYS A 5 3.80 -13.74 3.20
C LYS A 5 2.36 -13.57 2.78
N ILE A 6 2.15 -13.32 1.49
CA ILE A 6 0.82 -13.41 0.89
C ILE A 6 0.67 -14.77 0.22
N ARG A 7 -0.51 -15.38 0.38
CA ARG A 7 -0.81 -16.70 -0.17
C ARG A 7 -1.32 -16.55 -1.58
N HIS A 8 -0.88 -17.43 -2.45
CA HIS A 8 -1.33 -17.53 -3.82
C HIS A 8 -1.43 -19.02 -4.18
N HIS A 9 -2.65 -19.58 -4.17
CA HIS A 9 -2.88 -21.02 -4.29
C HIS A 9 -1.97 -21.86 -3.36
N GLU A 10 -1.10 -22.71 -3.92
CA GLU A 10 -0.14 -23.55 -3.20
C GLU A 10 1.23 -22.87 -2.98
N SER A 11 1.44 -21.67 -3.52
CA SER A 11 2.67 -20.88 -3.35
C SER A 11 2.48 -19.68 -2.41
N SER A 12 3.59 -19.12 -1.93
CA SER A 12 3.61 -17.89 -1.15
C SER A 12 4.57 -16.90 -1.76
N LEU A 13 4.17 -15.63 -1.82
CA LEU A 13 5.04 -14.53 -2.23
C LEU A 13 5.46 -13.73 -1.01
N GLY A 14 6.71 -13.28 -0.98
CA GLY A 14 7.19 -12.31 0.00
C GLY A 14 6.70 -10.91 -0.34
N VAL A 15 6.20 -10.18 0.67
CA VAL A 15 5.76 -8.79 0.54
C VAL A 15 6.44 -7.94 1.58
N ALA A 16 7.25 -6.98 1.13
CA ALA A 16 7.79 -5.93 1.98
C ALA A 16 6.94 -4.66 1.86
N VAL A 17 6.55 -4.12 3.00
CA VAL A 17 5.88 -2.81 3.12
C VAL A 17 6.72 -1.90 4.01
N GLY A 18 6.84 -0.64 3.60
CA GLY A 18 7.53 0.37 4.39
C GLY A 18 7.04 1.79 4.15
N HIS A 19 7.22 2.63 5.16
CA HIS A 19 7.01 4.07 5.07
C HIS A 19 8.38 4.76 5.01
N LEU A 20 8.69 5.42 3.91
CA LEU A 20 9.97 6.08 3.69
C LEU A 20 9.85 7.59 3.81
N LYS A 21 10.91 8.22 4.32
CA LYS A 21 11.14 9.66 4.17
C LYS A 21 12.01 9.89 2.94
N ASN A 22 11.52 10.70 2.01
CA ASN A 22 12.23 11.06 0.77
C ASN A 22 13.25 12.18 1.04
N GLU A 23 14.34 11.84 1.73
CA GLU A 23 15.37 12.81 2.14
C GLU A 23 16.23 13.27 0.97
N LYS A 24 16.27 12.51 -0.13
CA LYS A 24 16.96 12.92 -1.36
C LYS A 24 16.10 13.76 -2.30
N HIS A 25 14.86 14.07 -1.90
CA HIS A 25 13.92 14.89 -2.67
C HIS A 25 13.72 14.39 -4.10
N LEU A 26 13.73 13.07 -4.30
CA LEU A 26 13.55 12.45 -5.60
C LEU A 26 12.18 12.80 -6.17
N LYS A 27 12.15 13.19 -7.45
CA LYS A 27 10.90 13.44 -8.18
C LYS A 27 10.22 12.15 -8.60
N LYS A 28 8.98 12.26 -9.07
CA LYS A 28 8.19 11.12 -9.55
C LYS A 28 8.95 10.26 -10.54
N ASP A 29 9.51 10.86 -11.59
CA ASP A 29 10.20 10.12 -12.65
C ASP A 29 11.47 9.42 -12.16
N GLU A 30 12.14 9.98 -11.17
CA GLU A 30 13.34 9.38 -10.56
C GLU A 30 12.97 8.15 -9.73
N LEU A 31 11.87 8.22 -8.96
CA LEU A 31 11.34 7.09 -8.19
C LEU A 31 10.88 5.95 -9.11
N VAL A 32 10.23 6.26 -10.23
CA VAL A 32 9.82 5.27 -11.25
C VAL A 32 11.02 4.63 -11.95
N ARG A 33 12.06 5.41 -12.24
CA ARG A 33 13.31 4.85 -12.79
C ARG A 33 14.02 3.95 -11.80
N LEU A 34 14.01 4.34 -10.52
CA LEU A 34 14.61 3.55 -9.44
C LEU A 34 13.89 2.20 -9.28
N SER A 35 12.55 2.19 -9.23
CA SER A 35 11.78 0.94 -9.16
C SER A 35 12.05 0.02 -10.36
N THR A 36 12.19 0.59 -11.56
CA THR A 36 12.52 -0.19 -12.76
C THR A 36 13.93 -0.80 -12.68
N LYS A 37 14.90 -0.05 -12.17
CA LYS A 37 16.30 -0.50 -12.05
C LYS A 37 16.47 -1.61 -11.00
N THR A 38 15.72 -1.55 -9.90
CA THR A 38 15.81 -2.50 -8.77
C THR A 38 14.92 -3.74 -8.97
N ARG A 39 14.25 -3.90 -10.12
CA ARG A 39 13.25 -4.97 -10.38
C ARG A 39 13.83 -6.38 -10.58
N ASN A 40 15.13 -6.60 -10.35
CA ASN A 40 15.77 -7.89 -10.60
C ASN A 40 15.22 -8.97 -9.64
N LYS A 41 14.62 -10.05 -10.18
CA LYS A 41 13.93 -11.10 -9.42
C LYS A 41 12.76 -10.60 -8.54
N ILE A 42 12.20 -9.43 -8.87
CA ILE A 42 11.06 -8.84 -8.18
C ILE A 42 9.86 -8.77 -9.12
N LEU A 43 8.69 -9.19 -8.63
CA LEU A 43 7.44 -9.21 -9.39
C LEU A 43 6.82 -7.82 -9.49
N ALA A 44 6.86 -7.04 -8.41
CA ALA A 44 6.35 -5.67 -8.38
C ALA A 44 7.10 -4.79 -7.39
N ILE A 45 7.29 -3.52 -7.75
CA ILE A 45 7.76 -2.45 -6.87
C ILE A 45 6.84 -1.26 -7.10
N GLN A 46 6.11 -0.84 -6.08
CA GLN A 46 5.17 0.27 -6.17
C GLN A 46 5.45 1.28 -5.06
N PHE A 47 5.70 2.53 -5.46
CA PHE A 47 5.69 3.67 -4.55
C PHE A 47 4.31 4.34 -4.54
N LEU A 48 3.80 4.70 -3.36
CA LEU A 48 2.50 5.33 -3.17
C LEU A 48 2.60 6.59 -2.34
N ASN A 49 1.65 7.49 -2.51
CA ASN A 49 1.40 8.59 -1.59
C ASN A 49 0.79 8.05 -0.28
N PRO A 50 1.43 8.22 0.89
CA PRO A 50 0.95 7.64 2.14
C PRO A 50 -0.22 8.41 2.80
N ALA A 51 -0.69 9.50 2.18
CA ALA A 51 -1.70 10.39 2.76
C ALA A 51 -3.04 9.72 3.10
N LEU A 52 -3.40 8.65 2.38
CA LEU A 52 -4.66 7.91 2.59
C LEU A 52 -4.43 6.49 3.12
N ILE A 53 -3.22 6.17 3.59
CA ILE A 53 -2.90 4.85 4.14
C ILE A 53 -3.29 4.77 5.62
N ALA A 54 -4.09 3.77 5.97
CA ALA A 54 -4.70 3.60 7.29
C ALA A 54 -3.92 2.63 8.20
N GLY A 55 -2.73 2.20 7.78
CA GLY A 55 -1.88 1.26 8.49
C GLY A 55 -1.36 0.16 7.56
N ASP A 56 -0.55 -0.73 8.10
CA ASP A 56 0.06 -1.82 7.34
C ASP A 56 -0.99 -2.82 6.80
N LEU A 57 -2.03 -3.12 7.61
CA LEU A 57 -3.12 -4.02 7.21
C LEU A 57 -3.83 -3.55 5.93
N HIS A 58 -4.04 -2.25 5.76
CA HIS A 58 -4.60 -1.69 4.53
C HIS A 58 -3.71 -2.09 3.33
N ILE A 59 -2.41 -1.81 3.38
CA ILE A 59 -1.51 -2.06 2.24
C ILE A 59 -1.30 -3.56 1.99
N LEU A 60 -1.21 -4.37 3.04
CA LEU A 60 -1.13 -5.83 2.89
C LEU A 60 -2.40 -6.40 2.25
N SER A 61 -3.58 -5.92 2.65
CA SER A 61 -4.84 -6.30 2.03
C SER A 61 -4.88 -5.89 0.55
N ALA A 62 -4.40 -4.68 0.21
CA ALA A 62 -4.29 -4.24 -1.17
C ALA A 62 -3.33 -5.10 -1.99
N ALA A 63 -2.15 -5.42 -1.45
CA ALA A 63 -1.17 -6.28 -2.11
C ALA A 63 -1.70 -7.69 -2.35
N GLN A 64 -2.38 -8.28 -1.36
CA GLN A 64 -3.00 -9.60 -1.49
C GLN A 64 -4.08 -9.62 -2.57
N ASN A 65 -4.99 -8.64 -2.58
CA ASN A 65 -6.04 -8.55 -3.60
C ASN A 65 -5.47 -8.29 -5.00
N ALA A 66 -4.44 -7.44 -5.11
CA ALA A 66 -3.75 -7.20 -6.37
C ALA A 66 -3.08 -8.46 -6.93
N VAL A 67 -2.46 -9.27 -6.06
CA VAL A 67 -1.89 -10.56 -6.48
C VAL A 67 -2.96 -11.52 -6.95
N ASN A 68 -4.06 -11.65 -6.20
CA ASN A 68 -5.18 -12.52 -6.61
C ASN A 68 -5.72 -12.11 -7.99
N ALA A 69 -5.98 -10.82 -8.20
CA ALA A 69 -6.48 -10.31 -9.47
C ALA A 69 -5.51 -10.53 -10.63
N TRP A 70 -4.22 -10.29 -10.38
CA TRP A 70 -3.17 -10.46 -11.38
C TRP A 70 -3.00 -11.93 -11.76
N SER A 71 -3.01 -12.84 -10.79
CA SER A 71 -2.81 -14.27 -11.04
C SER A 71 -4.01 -14.96 -11.65
N GLU A 72 -5.22 -14.57 -11.25
CA GLU A 72 -6.47 -15.16 -11.74
C GLU A 72 -6.95 -14.50 -13.05
N GLY A 73 -6.22 -13.50 -13.55
CA GLY A 73 -6.41 -12.93 -14.88
C GLY A 73 -7.57 -11.94 -15.00
N TYR A 74 -8.04 -11.38 -13.89
CA TYR A 74 -9.08 -10.33 -13.86
C TYR A 74 -8.55 -8.95 -13.42
N ALA A 75 -7.24 -8.79 -13.30
CA ALA A 75 -6.63 -7.49 -13.03
C ALA A 75 -7.06 -6.43 -14.06
N ILE A 76 -7.34 -5.23 -13.55
CA ILE A 76 -7.73 -4.08 -14.38
C ILE A 76 -6.50 -3.54 -15.13
N SER A 77 -5.34 -3.60 -14.49
CA SER A 77 -4.08 -3.10 -15.02
C SER A 77 -3.21 -4.21 -15.63
N ARG A 78 -2.24 -3.79 -16.45
CA ARG A 78 -1.30 -4.70 -17.13
C ARG A 78 -0.15 -5.18 -16.23
N GLY A 79 -0.01 -4.65 -15.03
CA GLY A 79 1.12 -4.90 -14.14
C GLY A 79 0.69 -4.91 -12.68
N LEU A 80 1.21 -5.87 -11.93
CA LEU A 80 0.92 -6.03 -10.50
C LEU A 80 1.21 -4.77 -9.68
N ASP A 81 2.21 -3.97 -10.08
CA ASP A 81 2.55 -2.69 -9.45
C ASP A 81 1.41 -1.66 -9.52
N VAL A 82 0.81 -1.48 -10.70
CA VAL A 82 -0.36 -0.59 -10.86
C VAL A 82 -1.60 -1.18 -10.18
N GLU A 83 -1.75 -2.50 -10.20
CA GLU A 83 -2.87 -3.18 -9.53
C GLU A 83 -2.86 -2.95 -8.02
N ILE A 84 -1.68 -2.94 -7.38
CA ILE A 84 -1.52 -2.57 -5.97
C ILE A 84 -2.09 -1.17 -5.70
N ALA A 85 -1.83 -0.20 -6.58
CA ALA A 85 -2.34 1.17 -6.42
C ALA A 85 -3.87 1.23 -6.57
N VAL A 86 -4.43 0.45 -7.51
CA VAL A 86 -5.89 0.34 -7.71
C VAL A 86 -6.55 -0.17 -6.44
N TYR A 87 -6.11 -1.33 -5.92
CA TYR A 87 -6.67 -1.88 -4.70
C TYR A 87 -6.44 -0.98 -3.49
N ALA A 88 -5.23 -0.43 -3.29
CA ALA A 88 -4.96 0.48 -2.17
C ALA A 88 -5.80 1.77 -2.22
N SER A 89 -6.29 2.17 -3.39
CA SER A 89 -7.17 3.34 -3.50
C SER A 89 -8.64 3.02 -3.21
N GLY A 90 -9.03 1.75 -3.19
CA GLY A 90 -10.44 1.34 -3.15
C GLY A 90 -11.22 1.67 -4.44
N GLN A 91 -10.53 1.94 -5.55
CA GLN A 91 -11.13 2.34 -6.83
C GLN A 91 -11.12 1.18 -7.84
N ARG A 92 -11.97 1.26 -8.87
CA ARG A 92 -11.98 0.32 -10.02
C ARG A 92 -11.32 0.87 -11.29
N GLN A 93 -10.75 2.06 -11.20
CA GLN A 93 -10.18 2.73 -12.36
C GLN A 93 -8.78 3.22 -12.03
N ILE A 94 -7.85 2.96 -12.95
CA ILE A 94 -6.43 3.31 -12.79
C ILE A 94 -6.24 4.83 -12.63
N GLY A 95 -6.98 5.65 -13.38
CA GLY A 95 -6.87 7.11 -13.31
C GLY A 95 -7.14 7.65 -11.89
N PRO A 96 -8.36 7.45 -11.35
CA PRO A 96 -8.70 7.84 -9.97
C PRO A 96 -7.79 7.23 -8.89
N ALA A 97 -7.35 5.99 -9.09
CA ALA A 97 -6.40 5.34 -8.19
C ALA A 97 -5.06 6.08 -8.14
N LEU A 98 -4.49 6.43 -9.30
CA LEU A 98 -3.22 7.14 -9.39
C LEU A 98 -3.35 8.62 -9.00
N GLU A 99 -4.50 9.24 -9.19
CA GLU A 99 -4.77 10.61 -8.71
C GLU A 99 -4.73 10.68 -7.17
N SER A 100 -5.32 9.68 -6.50
CA SER A 100 -5.40 9.63 -5.04
C SER A 100 -4.14 9.06 -4.38
N MET A 101 -3.67 7.90 -4.84
CA MET A 101 -2.59 7.12 -4.22
C MET A 101 -1.26 7.19 -4.98
N GLY A 102 -1.24 7.74 -6.19
CA GLY A 102 -0.03 7.79 -7.01
C GLY A 102 0.99 8.84 -6.56
N LEU A 103 2.18 8.73 -7.14
CA LEU A 103 3.28 9.66 -6.90
C LEU A 103 2.95 11.08 -7.39
N ARG A 104 3.32 12.07 -6.58
CA ARG A 104 3.35 13.50 -6.94
C ARG A 104 4.77 14.04 -6.80
N ASP A 105 5.06 15.16 -7.45
CA ASP A 105 6.33 15.84 -7.26
C ASP A 105 6.44 16.41 -5.85
N ASN A 106 7.68 16.52 -5.35
CA ASN A 106 8.02 17.11 -4.05
C ASN A 106 7.40 16.38 -2.84
N MET A 107 7.09 15.10 -2.97
CA MET A 107 6.63 14.31 -1.82
C MET A 107 7.78 14.07 -0.83
N ILE A 108 7.51 14.41 0.43
CA ILE A 108 8.45 14.25 1.55
C ILE A 108 8.41 12.84 2.15
N SER A 109 7.36 12.07 1.91
CA SER A 109 7.20 10.70 2.38
C SER A 109 6.51 9.82 1.33
N LEU A 110 6.81 8.52 1.40
CA LEU A 110 6.41 7.52 0.42
C LEU A 110 5.99 6.24 1.13
N ALA A 111 4.93 5.59 0.67
CA ALA A 111 4.75 4.17 0.90
C ALA A 111 5.55 3.39 -0.15
N LEU A 112 6.16 2.28 0.25
CA LEU A 112 6.84 1.35 -0.64
C LEU A 112 6.24 -0.05 -0.43
N VAL A 113 5.86 -0.69 -1.53
CA VAL A 113 5.43 -2.09 -1.58
C VAL A 113 6.33 -2.83 -2.56
N ILE A 114 6.87 -3.97 -2.13
CA ILE A 114 7.69 -4.86 -2.96
C ILE A 114 7.12 -6.26 -2.85
N ILE A 115 6.91 -6.94 -3.99
CA ILE A 115 6.42 -8.31 -4.05
C ILE A 115 7.39 -9.16 -4.87
N GLY A 116 7.78 -10.33 -4.36
CA GLY A 116 8.65 -11.27 -5.07
C GLY A 116 8.51 -12.70 -4.54
N ASP A 117 9.06 -13.66 -5.29
CA ASP A 117 9.03 -15.08 -4.92
C ASP A 117 10.05 -15.45 -3.84
N ASP A 118 11.11 -14.65 -3.69
CA ASP A 118 12.22 -14.90 -2.78
C ASP A 118 12.32 -13.80 -1.71
N ASP A 119 12.15 -14.19 -0.45
CA ASP A 119 12.15 -13.27 0.70
C ASP A 119 13.48 -12.49 0.80
N SER A 120 14.61 -13.11 0.43
CA SER A 120 15.93 -12.45 0.46
C SER A 120 16.02 -11.36 -0.62
N ALA A 121 15.62 -11.66 -1.86
CA ALA A 121 15.60 -10.69 -2.94
C ALA A 121 14.66 -9.51 -2.63
N VAL A 122 13.48 -9.78 -2.04
CA VAL A 122 12.54 -8.75 -1.59
C VAL A 122 13.17 -7.84 -0.55
N LYS A 123 13.86 -8.43 0.45
CA LYS A 123 14.56 -7.68 1.48
C LYS A 123 15.72 -6.85 0.91
N ASP A 124 16.55 -7.43 0.05
CA ASP A 124 17.69 -6.75 -0.56
C ASP A 124 17.22 -5.56 -1.40
N ALA A 125 16.15 -5.75 -2.20
CA ALA A 125 15.53 -4.68 -2.97
C ALA A 125 14.96 -3.57 -2.06
N PHE A 126 14.34 -3.93 -0.93
CA PHE A 126 13.85 -2.95 0.03
C PHE A 126 14.98 -2.11 0.62
N GLU A 127 16.06 -2.77 1.08
CA GLU A 127 17.23 -2.09 1.64
C GLU A 127 17.92 -1.17 0.61
N GLU A 128 18.05 -1.61 -0.64
CA GLU A 128 18.56 -0.81 -1.75
C GLU A 128 17.71 0.46 -1.96
N LEU A 129 16.38 0.31 -2.02
CA LEU A 129 15.46 1.43 -2.23
C LEU A 129 15.44 2.39 -1.04
N VAL A 130 15.48 1.88 0.19
CA VAL A 130 15.60 2.72 1.40
C VAL A 130 16.87 3.56 1.29
N HIS A 131 18.02 2.94 1.01
CA HIS A 131 19.30 3.65 0.88
C HIS A 131 19.29 4.66 -0.27
N ALA A 132 18.62 4.33 -1.38
CA ALA A 132 18.50 5.19 -2.54
C ALA A 132 17.58 6.40 -2.30
N VAL A 133 16.50 6.26 -1.52
CA VAL A 133 15.48 7.30 -1.29
C VAL A 133 15.79 8.16 -0.06
N GLY A 134 16.29 7.57 1.02
CA GLY A 134 16.51 8.24 2.30
C GLY A 134 16.52 7.24 3.45
N ARG A 135 15.43 7.19 4.21
CA ARG A 135 15.32 6.30 5.37
C ARG A 135 13.90 5.82 5.60
N GLU A 136 13.77 4.73 6.35
CA GLU A 136 12.48 4.25 6.83
C GLU A 136 11.99 5.05 8.05
N ILE A 137 10.67 5.17 8.19
CA ILE A 137 9.96 5.83 9.28
C ILE A 137 9.29 4.75 10.14
N HIS A 138 9.49 4.84 11.46
CA HIS A 138 8.86 3.97 12.45
C HIS A 138 8.14 4.79 13.53
N PRO A 139 6.93 4.39 13.97
CA PRO A 139 6.09 3.33 13.41
C PRO A 139 5.62 3.65 11.98
N SER A 140 5.29 2.62 11.19
CA SER A 140 4.78 2.77 9.82
C SER A 140 3.43 3.49 9.81
N PHE A 141 3.23 4.34 8.80
CA PHE A 141 1.96 5.02 8.50
C PHE A 141 1.21 5.63 9.70
N PRO A 142 1.83 6.51 10.52
CA PRO A 142 1.12 7.15 11.62
C PRO A 142 -0.14 7.87 11.11
N VAL A 143 -1.23 7.77 11.87
CA VAL A 143 -2.53 8.34 11.52
C VAL A 143 -2.88 9.46 12.50
N SER A 144 -2.71 10.70 12.07
CA SER A 144 -3.19 11.88 12.80
C SER A 144 -4.71 12.03 12.65
N ALA A 145 -5.34 12.87 13.49
CA ALA A 145 -6.77 13.18 13.38
C ALA A 145 -7.16 13.70 11.98
N ASP A 146 -6.35 14.59 11.41
CA ASP A 146 -6.54 15.11 10.05
C ASP A 146 -6.44 14.02 8.98
N LYS A 147 -5.49 13.08 9.14
CA LYS A 147 -5.32 11.96 8.24
C LYS A 147 -6.48 10.97 8.37
N LYS A 148 -6.93 10.66 9.59
CA LYS A 148 -8.13 9.85 9.87
C LYS A 148 -9.35 10.40 9.12
N ARG A 149 -9.62 11.70 9.25
CA ARG A 149 -10.75 12.35 8.56
C ARG A 149 -10.67 12.17 7.03
N LYS A 150 -9.50 12.42 6.43
CA LYS A 150 -9.30 12.25 4.98
C LYS A 150 -9.51 10.81 4.52
N ILE A 151 -9.03 9.84 5.30
CA ILE A 151 -9.24 8.41 5.02
C ILE A 151 -10.72 8.07 5.09
N MET A 152 -11.42 8.49 6.16
CA MET A 152 -12.85 8.25 6.33
C MET A 152 -13.66 8.83 5.16
N GLU A 153 -13.37 10.07 4.77
CA GLU A 153 -14.02 10.73 3.64
C GLU A 153 -13.77 9.99 2.32
N HIS A 154 -12.51 9.64 2.02
CA HIS A 154 -12.14 8.95 0.77
C HIS A 154 -12.78 7.57 0.64
N PHE A 155 -12.83 6.79 1.72
CA PHE A 155 -13.37 5.43 1.73
C PHE A 155 -14.85 5.35 2.10
N GLY A 156 -15.51 6.49 2.34
CA GLY A 156 -16.92 6.54 2.74
C GLY A 156 -17.20 5.85 4.08
N ILE A 157 -16.23 5.87 5.00
CA ILE A 157 -16.33 5.23 6.33
C ILE A 157 -16.86 6.25 7.33
N ASN A 158 -17.93 5.91 8.04
CA ASN A 158 -18.48 6.74 9.12
C ASN A 158 -18.10 6.22 10.51
N ASP A 159 -18.35 7.03 11.54
CA ASP A 159 -18.05 6.66 12.94
C ASP A 159 -18.87 5.45 13.43
N THR A 160 -20.06 5.21 12.89
CA THR A 160 -20.87 4.04 13.25
C THR A 160 -20.23 2.75 12.78
N GLU A 161 -19.63 2.72 11.59
CA GLU A 161 -18.85 1.58 11.09
C GLU A 161 -17.63 1.29 11.97
N ILE A 162 -16.93 2.33 12.41
CA ILE A 162 -15.77 2.18 13.32
C ILE A 162 -16.23 1.60 14.67
N LYS A 163 -17.30 2.15 15.25
CA LYS A 163 -17.86 1.69 16.53
C LYS A 163 -18.35 0.26 16.48
N ALA A 164 -18.90 -0.17 15.34
CA ALA A 164 -19.30 -1.56 15.14
C ALA A 164 -18.13 -2.57 15.23
N ILE A 165 -16.89 -2.12 14.99
CA ILE A 165 -15.69 -2.95 15.15
C ILE A 165 -15.10 -2.82 16.56
N SER A 166 -15.10 -1.61 17.13
CA SER A 166 -14.68 -1.36 18.51
C SER A 166 -15.46 -0.19 19.13
N ASP A 167 -16.14 -0.46 20.25
CA ASP A 167 -16.84 0.55 21.07
C ASP A 167 -15.88 1.34 22.01
N SER A 168 -14.57 1.13 21.89
CA SER A 168 -13.56 1.79 22.71
C SER A 168 -13.27 3.22 22.24
N ASP A 169 -13.05 4.13 23.19
CA ASP A 169 -12.54 5.47 22.93
C ASP A 169 -11.00 5.52 22.88
N ASN A 170 -10.32 4.37 23.07
CA ASN A 170 -8.87 4.28 22.96
C ASN A 170 -8.43 4.64 21.52
N PRO A 171 -7.56 5.66 21.32
CA PRO A 171 -7.12 6.06 20.00
C PRO A 171 -6.52 4.94 19.17
N ASP A 172 -5.74 4.03 19.77
CA ASP A 172 -5.07 2.95 19.04
C ASP A 172 -6.09 1.92 18.53
N GLU A 173 -7.09 1.56 19.36
CA GLU A 173 -8.16 0.64 18.96
C GLU A 173 -9.07 1.25 17.88
N VAL A 174 -9.32 2.55 17.96
CA VAL A 174 -10.08 3.29 16.94
C VAL A 174 -9.33 3.31 15.60
N LEU A 175 -8.00 3.46 15.64
CA LEU A 175 -7.17 3.40 14.43
C LEU A 175 -7.10 1.99 13.84
N GLU A 176 -7.04 0.96 14.69
CA GLU A 176 -7.12 -0.44 14.24
C GLU A 176 -8.47 -0.73 13.59
N ALA A 177 -9.57 -0.29 14.20
CA ALA A 177 -10.91 -0.41 13.64
C ALA A 177 -11.03 0.30 12.28
N LEU A 178 -10.52 1.52 12.16
CA LEU A 178 -10.45 2.23 10.87
C LEU A 178 -9.66 1.43 9.83
N SER A 179 -8.50 0.90 10.19
CA SER A 179 -7.66 0.10 9.29
C SER A 179 -8.40 -1.14 8.78
N ARG A 180 -9.19 -1.79 9.64
CA ARG A 180 -10.05 -2.93 9.28
C ARG A 180 -11.21 -2.52 8.36
N CYS A 181 -11.88 -1.38 8.60
CA CYS A 181 -12.89 -0.84 7.69
C CYS A 181 -12.30 -0.58 6.30
N VAL A 182 -11.10 0.02 6.23
CA VAL A 182 -10.43 0.28 4.95
C VAL A 182 -10.04 -1.02 4.26
N ALA A 183 -9.46 -1.99 4.96
CA ALA A 183 -9.13 -3.31 4.38
C ALA A 183 -10.37 -4.02 3.81
N SER A 184 -11.53 -3.85 4.46
CA SER A 184 -12.81 -4.32 3.93
C SER A 184 -13.17 -3.62 2.61
N ARG A 185 -13.09 -2.28 2.55
CA ARG A 185 -13.36 -1.52 1.32
C ARG A 185 -12.43 -1.90 0.18
N VAL A 186 -11.15 -2.07 0.46
CA VAL A 186 -10.16 -2.55 -0.52
C VAL A 186 -10.52 -3.95 -1.05
N SER A 187 -10.97 -4.85 -0.17
CA SER A 187 -11.38 -6.19 -0.59
C SER A 187 -12.70 -6.21 -1.36
N MET A 188 -13.61 -5.26 -1.14
CA MET A 188 -14.85 -5.16 -1.93
C MET A 188 -14.61 -4.82 -3.40
N VAL A 189 -13.44 -4.25 -3.74
CA VAL A 189 -13.08 -3.97 -5.14
C VAL A 189 -13.10 -5.24 -5.99
N SER A 190 -12.75 -6.41 -5.43
CA SER A 190 -12.71 -7.70 -6.13
C SER A 190 -14.03 -8.47 -6.21
N ILE A 191 -15.05 -8.10 -5.42
CA ILE A 191 -16.32 -8.85 -5.34
C ILE A 191 -17.37 -8.33 -6.33
N GLU A 192 -17.26 -7.05 -6.71
CA GLU A 192 -18.25 -6.36 -7.53
C GLU A 192 -17.81 -6.22 -9.01
N THR A 193 -17.02 -7.19 -9.49
CA THR A 193 -16.65 -7.42 -10.91
C THR A 193 -17.62 -8.35 -11.59
#